data_AF-A0AB74LRY0-F1
#
_entry.id   AF-A0AB74LRY0-F1
#
_cell.length_a   1.000
_cell.length_b   1.000
_cell.length_c   1.000
_cell.angle_alpha   90.00
_cell.angle_beta   90.00
_cell.angle_gamma   90.00
#
_symmetry.space_group_name_H-M   'P 1'
#
loop_
_entity.id
_entity.type
_entity.pdbx_description
1 polymer ?
#
loop_
_entity_poly.entity_id
_entity_poly.type
_entity_poly.pdbx_seq_one_letter_code
_entity_poly.pdbx_strand_id
1 'polypeptide(L)' 'MKVAIIHYWLVGMRGGEKVVEALCEMYPDADVFTHVYV' A
#
# COMPACT_ATOMS: atom_id res chain seq x y z
N MET A 1 14.48 -9.31 -2.85
CA MET A 1 13.24 -10.09 -2.57
C MET A 1 12.14 -9.49 -3.43
N LYS A 2 11.16 -10.26 -3.94
CA LYS A 2 10.05 -9.70 -4.73
C LYS A 2 8.80 -9.62 -3.84
N VAL A 3 8.29 -8.40 -3.62
CA VAL A 3 7.16 -8.12 -2.72
C VAL A 3 6.11 -7.33 -3.50
N ALA A 4 4.84 -7.68 -3.31
CA ALA A 4 3.71 -6.92 -3.84
C ALA A 4 2.77 -6.57 -2.68
N ILE A 5 2.37 -5.30 -2.60
CA ILE A 5 1.40 -4.81 -1.61
C ILE A 5 0.09 -4.56 -2.34
N ILE A 6 -0.97 -5.27 -1.92
CA ILE A 6 -2.29 -5.18 -2.55
C ILE A 6 -3.25 -4.58 -1.53
N HIS A 7 -3.84 -3.42 -1.86
CA HIS A 7 -4.83 -2.77 -1.01
C HIS A 7 -6.05 -2.36 -1.82
N TYR A 8 -7.25 -2.72 -1.36
CA TYR A 8 -8.46 -2.59 -2.16
C TYR A 8 -8.75 -1.12 -2.54
N TRP A 9 -8.71 -0.19 -1.57
CA TRP A 9 -9.02 1.23 -1.78
C TRP A 9 -7.98 2.16 -1.16
N LEU A 10 -7.35 3.00 -1.97
CA LEU A 10 -6.52 4.12 -1.54
C LEU A 10 -7.29 5.43 -1.73
N VAL A 11 -8.33 5.63 -0.92
CA VAL A 11 -9.28 6.75 -1.09
C VAL A 11 -9.17 7.80 0.02
N GLY A 12 -8.25 7.60 0.97
CA GLY A 12 -7.95 8.51 2.07
C GLY A 12 -6.73 8.04 2.85
N MET A 13 -6.50 8.62 4.04
CA MET A 13 -5.39 8.25 4.91
C MET A 13 -5.90 7.82 6.28
N ARG A 14 -6.52 6.64 6.35
CA ARG A 14 -7.03 6.02 7.58
C ARG A 14 -6.12 4.87 8.02
N GLY A 15 -6.57 4.10 9.00
CA GLY A 15 -5.75 3.05 9.63
C GLY A 15 -5.21 2.03 8.61
N GLY A 16 -6.01 1.64 7.61
CA GLY A 16 -5.57 0.71 6.57
C GLY A 16 -4.44 1.28 5.72
N GLU A 17 -4.58 2.51 5.26
CA GLU A 17 -3.59 3.18 4.42
C GLU A 17 -2.33 3.54 5.22
N LYS A 18 -2.44 3.83 6.51
CA LYS A 18 -1.27 3.98 7.40
C LYS A 18 -0.48 2.69 7.58
N VAL A 19 -1.15 1.53 7.56
CA VAL A 19 -0.45 0.24 7.53
C VAL A 19 0.26 0.05 6.19
N VAL A 20 -0.40 0.38 5.08
CA VAL A 20 0.22 0.32 3.75
C VAL A 20 1.46 1.22 3.67
N GLU A 21 1.39 2.44 4.22
CA GLU A 21 2.52 3.36 4.33
C GLU A 21 3.70 2.73 5.09
N ALA A 22 3.45 2.18 6.28
CA ALA A 22 4.50 1.48 7.04
C ALA A 22 5.06 0.26 6.30
N LEU A 23 4.23 -0.47 5.54
CA LEU A 23 4.70 -1.57 4.70
C LEU A 23 5.59 -1.07 3.56
N CYS A 24 5.29 0.07 2.95
CA CYS A 24 6.14 0.70 1.93
C CYS A 24 7.49 1.16 2.50
N GLU A 25 7.53 1.64 3.74
CA GLU A 25 8.80 1.97 4.42
C GLU A 25 9.68 0.72 4.62
N MET A 26 9.07 -0.41 4.98
CA MET A 26 9.79 -1.68 5.18
C MET A 26 10.20 -2.36 3.87
N TYR A 27 9.43 -2.16 2.80
CA TYR A 27 9.63 -2.77 1.49
C TYR A 27 9.62 -1.70 0.39
N PRO A 28 10.68 -0.88 0.29
CA PRO A 28 10.72 0.27 -0.62
C PRO A 28 10.65 -0.11 -2.10
N ASP A 29 11.03 -1.33 -2.45
CA ASP A 29 11.00 -1.85 -3.82
C ASP A 29 9.71 -2.66 -4.13
N ALA A 30 8.69 -2.59 -3.28
CA ALA A 30 7.44 -3.35 -3.48
C ALA A 30 6.57 -2.75 -4.59
N ASP A 31 6.03 -3.61 -5.45
CA ASP A 31 5.00 -3.22 -6.39
C ASP A 31 3.67 -3.00 -5.64
N VAL A 32 3.04 -1.83 -5.79
CA VAL A 32 1.78 -1.51 -5.13
C VAL A 32 0.62 -1.60 -6.12
N PHE A 33 -0.38 -2.42 -5.78
CA PHE A 33 -1.60 -2.58 -6.58
C PHE A 33 -2.82 -2.15 -5.78
N THR A 34 -3.70 -1.40 -6.42
CA THR A 34 -4.99 -1.01 -5.84
C THR A 34 -6.12 -1.07 -6.86
N HIS A 35 -7.33 -1.35 -6.40
CA HIS A 35 -8.50 -1.38 -7.27
C HIS A 35 -9.02 0.03 -7.56
N VAL A 36 -8.94 0.94 -6.58
CA VAL A 36 -9.38 2.34 -6.70
C VAL A 36 -8.46 3.24 -5.89
N TYR A 37 -8.01 4.34 -6.49
CA TYR A 37 -7.36 5.46 -5.81
C TYR A 37 -7.97 6.78 -6.28
N VAL A 38 -8.01 7.79 -5.41
CA VAL A 38 -8.55 9.13 -5.72
C VAL A 38 -7.64 10.19 -5.12
#